data_AF-A0A2V9NB45-F1
#
_entry.id   AF-A0A2V9NB45-F1
#
_cell.length_a   1.000
_cell.length_b   1.000
_cell.length_c   1.000
_cell.angle_alpha   90.00
_cell.angle_beta   90.00
_cell.angle_gamma   90.00
#
_symmetry.space_group_name_H-M   'P 1'
#
loop_
_entity.id
_entity.type
_entity.pdbx_description
1 polymer ?
#
loop_
_entity_poly.entity_id
_entity_poly.type
_entity_poly.pdbx_seq_one_letter_code
_entity_poly.pdbx_strand_id
1 'polypeptide(L)'
;MPSFPFTSPAPQTDRLLIDGEICSLDRRGRAQFKNLMFRRGNPPCFFAFDLLTYGKDLRTERLLDRKQELRRLLARACAPLKCTEYIDGCGMALFQRVCELDLEGVVAKQKFGPYVTEREHSTWFKIFESGIFTEGRQRRIVRA
;
A
#
# COMPACT_ATOMS: atom_id res chain seq x y z
N MET A 1 37.66 -29.04 29.00
CA MET A 1 36.92 -28.76 27.74
C MET A 1 35.44 -28.72 28.07
N PRO A 2 34.79 -27.56 28.21
CA PRO A 2 33.35 -27.51 28.44
C PRO A 2 32.62 -27.62 27.10
N SER A 3 31.73 -28.62 26.99
CA SER A 3 30.78 -28.78 25.90
C SER A 3 29.64 -27.76 26.05
N PHE A 4 29.45 -26.92 25.03
CA PHE A 4 28.27 -26.05 24.95
C PHE A 4 27.01 -26.87 24.62
N PRO A 5 25.86 -26.59 25.25
CA PRO A 5 24.65 -27.35 25.01
C PRO A 5 24.02 -27.02 23.66
N PHE A 6 23.40 -28.04 23.08
CA PHE A 6 22.59 -28.04 21.87
C PHE A 6 21.64 -26.82 21.85
N THR A 7 21.87 -25.89 20.92
CA THR A 7 20.97 -24.76 20.67
C THR A 7 19.61 -25.31 20.25
N SER A 8 18.59 -25.15 21.09
CA SER A 8 17.20 -25.30 20.64
C SER A 8 16.96 -24.32 19.49
N PRO A 9 16.25 -24.72 18.42
CA PRO A 9 15.90 -23.78 17.36
C PRO A 9 15.07 -22.65 17.97
N ALA A 10 15.49 -21.41 17.70
CA ALA A 10 14.73 -20.22 18.09
C ALA A 10 13.27 -20.36 17.57
N PRO A 11 12.26 -19.88 18.33
CA PRO A 11 10.89 -19.91 17.85
C PRO A 11 10.83 -19.26 16.47
N GLN A 12 10.25 -19.98 15.49
CA GLN A 12 10.00 -19.43 14.16
C GLN A 12 8.98 -18.31 14.30
N THR A 13 9.43 -17.10 14.55
CA THR A 13 8.59 -15.91 14.35
C THR A 13 8.31 -15.84 12.86
N ASP A 14 7.05 -16.08 12.49
CA ASP A 14 6.58 -15.87 11.12
C ASP A 14 6.97 -14.46 10.69
N ARG A 15 7.87 -14.39 9.70
CA ARG A 15 8.29 -13.11 9.14
C ARG A 15 7.10 -12.49 8.42
N LEU A 16 6.70 -11.31 8.88
CA LEU A 16 5.63 -10.53 8.28
C LEU A 16 6.22 -9.34 7.52
N LEU A 17 6.01 -9.31 6.20
CA LEU A 17 6.40 -8.19 5.35
C LEU A 17 5.16 -7.65 4.63
N ILE A 18 4.83 -6.40 4.91
CA ILE A 18 3.65 -5.70 4.41
C ILE A 18 4.11 -4.49 3.61
N ASP A 19 3.45 -4.24 2.48
CA ASP A 19 3.61 -3.00 1.71
C ASP A 19 2.40 -2.07 1.93
N GLY A 20 2.68 -0.78 1.99
CA GLY A 20 1.71 0.21 2.44
C GLY A 20 2.19 1.65 2.29
N GLU A 21 1.31 2.58 2.64
CA GLU A 21 1.58 4.02 2.59
C GLU A 21 1.44 4.66 3.97
N ILE A 22 2.39 5.51 4.34
CA ILE A 22 2.26 6.33 5.56
C ILE A 22 1.57 7.64 5.18
N CYS A 23 0.42 7.92 5.80
CA CYS A 23 -0.34 9.13 5.57
C CYS A 23 -0.65 9.86 6.87
N SER A 24 -0.56 11.19 6.86
CA SER A 24 -1.21 12.05 7.85
C SER A 24 -2.48 12.60 7.22
N LEU A 25 -3.65 12.32 7.78
CA LEU A 25 -4.93 12.76 7.22
C LEU A 25 -5.46 14.00 7.95
N ASP A 26 -6.13 14.90 7.23
CA ASP A 26 -6.92 15.98 7.85
C ASP A 26 -8.31 15.48 8.31
N ARG A 27 -9.13 16.37 8.88
CA ARG A 27 -10.51 16.06 9.33
C ARG A 27 -11.44 15.61 8.20
N ARG A 28 -11.10 15.88 6.94
CA ARG A 28 -11.86 15.48 5.74
C ARG A 28 -11.28 14.21 5.10
N GLY A 29 -10.26 13.60 5.71
CA GLY A 29 -9.63 12.38 5.19
C GLY A 29 -8.59 12.61 4.09
N ARG A 30 -8.18 13.86 3.84
CA ARG A 30 -7.20 14.16 2.77
C ARG A 30 -5.78 13.99 3.28
N ALA A 31 -4.91 13.39 2.47
CA ALA A 31 -3.51 13.21 2.79
C ALA A 31 -2.76 14.55 2.81
N GLN A 32 -2.06 14.82 3.90
CA GLN A 32 -1.31 16.05 4.14
C GLN A 32 0.20 15.75 4.06
N PHE A 33 0.72 15.54 2.85
CA PHE A 33 2.11 15.13 2.61
C PHE A 33 3.14 16.09 3.23
N LYS A 34 2.94 17.41 3.09
CA LYS A 34 3.84 18.42 3.69
C LYS A 34 3.89 18.30 5.21
N ASN A 35 2.74 18.13 5.86
CA ASN A 35 2.65 18.00 7.31
C ASN A 35 3.38 16.73 7.79
N LEU A 36 3.19 15.61 7.08
CA LEU A 36 3.90 14.36 7.36
C LEU A 36 5.42 14.55 7.29
N MET A 37 5.93 15.16 6.22
CA MET A 37 7.38 15.38 6.02
C MET A 37 8.02 16.23 7.13
N PHE A 38 7.29 17.25 7.63
CA PHE A 38 7.78 18.11 8.71
C PHE A 38 7.37 17.64 10.11
N ARG A 39 6.77 16.45 10.23
CA ARG A 39 6.26 15.88 11.50
C ARG A 39 5.31 16.84 12.24
N ARG A 40 4.43 17.52 11.50
CA ARG A 40 3.40 18.44 11.99
C ARG A 40 2.02 17.85 11.77
N GLY A 41 1.02 18.34 12.49
CA GLY A 41 -0.38 17.95 12.29
C GLY A 41 -0.76 16.65 13.00
N ASN A 42 -1.63 15.86 12.37
CA ASN A 42 -2.19 14.65 12.98
C ASN A 42 -1.17 13.51 13.01
N PRO A 43 -1.30 12.54 13.94
CA PRO A 43 -0.45 11.36 13.99
C PRO A 43 -0.46 10.59 12.66
N PRO A 44 0.71 10.13 12.18
CA PRO A 44 0.78 9.33 10.96
C PRO A 44 0.06 7.99 11.14
N CYS A 45 -0.62 7.55 10.09
CA CYS A 45 -1.23 6.23 10.00
C CYS A 45 -0.58 5.45 8.84
N PHE A 46 -0.37 4.16 9.01
CA PHE A 46 0.09 3.26 7.97
C PHE A 46 -1.10 2.53 7.34
N PHE A 47 -1.26 2.70 6.03
CA PHE A 47 -2.28 2.09 5.20
C PHE A 47 -1.68 0.93 4.42
N ALA A 48 -1.80 -0.27 4.98
CA ALA A 48 -1.34 -1.52 4.38
C ALA A 48 -2.23 -1.90 3.19
N PHE A 49 -1.64 -2.15 2.02
CA PHE A 49 -2.40 -2.51 0.81
C PHE A 49 -1.95 -3.83 0.16
N ASP A 50 -0.79 -4.40 0.53
CA ASP A 50 -0.30 -5.70 0.03
C ASP A 50 0.48 -6.46 1.10
N LEU A 51 0.55 -7.79 0.96
CA LEU A 51 1.26 -8.70 1.85
C LEU A 51 2.31 -9.45 1.03
N LEU A 52 3.58 -9.29 1.38
CA LEU A 52 4.71 -9.86 0.63
C LEU A 52 5.24 -11.14 1.28
N THR A 53 5.17 -11.26 2.60
CA THR A 53 5.66 -12.44 3.32
C THR A 53 4.83 -12.67 4.58
N TYR A 54 4.44 -13.93 4.80
CA TYR A 54 3.86 -14.42 6.05
C TYR A 54 4.13 -15.92 6.16
N GLY A 55 5.15 -16.31 6.93
CA GLY A 55 5.66 -17.70 7.01
C GLY A 55 6.36 -18.20 5.73
N LYS A 56 5.92 -17.74 4.55
CA LYS A 56 6.51 -17.94 3.22
C LYS A 56 6.49 -16.64 2.41
N ASP A 57 7.27 -16.61 1.33
CA ASP A 57 7.18 -15.55 0.32
C ASP A 57 5.87 -15.67 -0.46
N LEU A 58 5.14 -14.57 -0.58
CA LEU A 58 3.83 -14.50 -1.25
C LEU A 58 3.89 -13.69 -2.54
N ARG A 59 5.05 -13.14 -2.92
CA ARG A 59 5.16 -12.23 -4.08
C ARG A 59 4.75 -12.87 -5.41
N THR A 60 4.87 -14.20 -5.55
CA THR A 60 4.44 -14.94 -6.75
C THR A 60 2.95 -15.28 -6.75
N GLU A 61 2.27 -15.16 -5.62
CA GLU A 61 0.84 -15.47 -5.47
C GLU A 61 -0.04 -14.38 -6.09
N ARG A 62 -1.32 -14.64 -6.29
CA ARG A 62 -2.26 -13.67 -6.88
C ARG A 62 -2.53 -12.52 -5.90
N LEU A 63 -2.65 -11.29 -6.41
CA LEU A 63 -2.94 -10.11 -5.58
C LEU A 63 -4.18 -10.29 -4.69
N LEU A 64 -5.25 -10.90 -5.20
CA LEU A 64 -6.46 -11.13 -4.41
C LEU A 64 -6.21 -12.04 -3.20
N ASP A 65 -5.40 -13.08 -3.36
CA ASP A 65 -5.06 -14.02 -2.29
C ASP A 65 -4.21 -13.31 -1.22
N ARG A 66 -3.21 -12.52 -1.65
CA ARG A 66 -2.39 -11.69 -0.75
C ARG A 66 -3.23 -10.69 0.04
N LYS A 67 -4.20 -10.04 -0.61
CA LYS A 67 -5.10 -9.07 0.03
C LYS A 67 -6.08 -9.75 1.00
N GLN A 68 -6.58 -10.94 0.67
CA GLN A 68 -7.45 -11.69 1.58
C GLN A 68 -6.70 -12.06 2.85
N GLU A 69 -5.46 -12.55 2.72
CA GLU A 69 -4.63 -12.91 3.86
C GLU A 69 -4.23 -11.68 4.68
N LEU A 70 -3.88 -10.57 4.03
CA LEU A 70 -3.63 -9.29 4.71
C LEU A 70 -4.81 -8.86 5.56
N ARG A 71 -6.04 -8.91 5.02
CA ARG A 71 -7.25 -8.57 5.77
C ARG A 71 -7.47 -9.50 6.94
N ARG A 72 -7.23 -10.80 6.77
CA ARG A 72 -7.35 -11.79 7.84
C ARG A 72 -6.39 -11.48 8.98
N LEU A 73 -5.12 -11.17 8.66
CA LEU A 73 -4.09 -10.81 9.64
C LEU A 73 -4.39 -9.48 10.33
N LEU A 74 -4.93 -8.50 9.59
CA LEU A 74 -5.21 -7.16 10.09
C LEU A 74 -6.66 -6.94 10.53
N ALA A 75 -7.47 -8.00 10.66
CA ALA A 75 -8.90 -7.89 10.96
C ALA A 75 -9.19 -7.16 12.29
N ARG A 76 -8.26 -7.26 13.25
CA ARG A 76 -8.35 -6.60 14.56
C ARG A 76 -7.40 -5.41 14.69
N ALA A 77 -6.67 -5.06 13.63
CA ALA A 77 -5.79 -3.92 13.63
C ALA A 77 -6.61 -2.63 13.65
N CYS A 78 -6.21 -1.70 14.50
CA CYS A 78 -6.74 -0.35 14.54
C CYS A 78 -5.59 0.65 14.45
N ALA A 79 -5.92 1.94 14.42
CA ALA A 79 -4.93 3.01 14.32
C ALA A 79 -3.75 2.78 15.30
N PRO A 80 -2.50 2.94 14.84
CA PRO A 80 -2.10 3.62 13.60
C PRO A 80 -2.04 2.72 12.34
N LEU A 81 -2.39 1.43 12.42
CA LEU A 81 -2.35 0.49 11.29
C LEU A 81 -3.76 0.26 10.71
N LYS A 82 -3.91 0.45 9.40
CA LYS A 82 -5.17 0.22 8.67
C LYS A 82 -4.93 -0.64 7.44
N CYS A 83 -5.87 -1.52 7.12
CA CYS A 83 -5.90 -2.23 5.85
C CYS A 83 -6.70 -1.41 4.82
N THR A 84 -6.12 -1.16 3.66
CA THR A 84 -6.77 -0.42 2.58
C THR A 84 -7.80 -1.28 1.87
N GLU A 85 -9.00 -0.74 1.68
CA GLU A 85 -10.06 -1.37 0.90
C GLU A 85 -9.76 -1.29 -0.61
N TYR A 86 -10.40 -2.16 -1.38
CA TYR A 86 -10.35 -2.09 -2.84
C TYR A 86 -11.75 -2.29 -3.40
N ILE A 87 -11.97 -1.73 -4.59
CA ILE A 87 -13.19 -1.90 -5.36
C ILE A 87 -12.88 -2.76 -6.56
N ASP A 88 -13.72 -3.77 -6.80
CA ASP A 88 -13.67 -4.61 -7.99
C ASP A 88 -14.72 -4.15 -9.02
N GLY A 89 -14.34 -4.06 -10.30
CA GLY A 89 -15.25 -3.84 -11.43
C GLY A 89 -15.70 -2.39 -11.64
N CYS A 90 -15.67 -1.54 -10.62
CA CYS A 90 -16.17 -0.16 -10.68
C CYS A 90 -15.06 0.91 -10.67
N GLY A 91 -13.93 0.65 -11.34
CA GLY A 91 -12.77 1.54 -11.32
C GLY A 91 -13.03 2.96 -11.84
N MET A 92 -13.85 3.10 -12.89
CA MET A 92 -14.21 4.43 -13.42
C MET A 92 -15.07 5.24 -12.45
N ALA A 93 -16.07 4.60 -11.83
CA ALA A 93 -16.92 5.26 -10.84
C ALA A 93 -16.12 5.66 -9.59
N LEU A 94 -15.18 4.81 -9.15
CA LEU A 94 -14.25 5.14 -8.08
C LEU A 94 -13.40 6.36 -8.47
N PHE A 95 -12.83 6.37 -9.68
CA PHE A 95 -12.01 7.48 -10.14
C PHE A 95 -12.80 8.79 -10.20
N GLN A 96 -14.01 8.77 -10.75
CA GLN A 96 -14.89 9.95 -10.77
C GLN A 96 -15.15 10.47 -9.35
N ARG A 97 -15.43 9.57 -8.40
CA ARG A 97 -15.66 9.96 -7.00
C ARG A 97 -14.41 10.54 -6.33
N VAL A 98 -13.23 10.02 -6.67
CA VAL A 98 -11.93 10.53 -6.21
C VAL A 98 -11.71 11.97 -6.71
N CYS A 99 -12.00 12.25 -7.98
CA CYS A 99 -11.94 13.61 -8.53
C CYS A 99 -12.94 14.55 -7.83
N GLU A 100 -14.19 14.14 -7.62
CA GLU A 100 -15.21 14.95 -6.91
C GLU A 100 -14.84 15.27 -5.45
N LEU A 101 -13.91 14.51 -4.86
CA LEU A 101 -13.43 14.68 -3.50
C LEU A 101 -12.09 15.44 -3.43
N ASP A 102 -11.60 15.96 -4.55
CA ASP A 102 -10.28 16.61 -4.71
C ASP A 102 -9.14 15.71 -4.17
N LEU A 103 -9.22 14.41 -4.45
CA LEU A 103 -8.19 13.42 -4.06
C LEU A 103 -7.21 13.17 -5.22
N GLU A 104 -5.98 12.80 -4.91
CA GLU A 104 -4.85 12.72 -5.87
C GLU A 104 -5.12 11.81 -7.09
N GLY A 105 -5.82 10.71 -6.89
CA GLY A 105 -6.05 9.70 -7.94
C GLY A 105 -6.27 8.30 -7.38
N VAL A 106 -6.14 7.31 -8.26
CA VAL A 106 -6.31 5.89 -7.94
C VAL A 106 -5.11 5.06 -8.41
N VAL A 107 -4.92 3.90 -7.77
CA VAL A 107 -3.95 2.90 -8.22
C VAL A 107 -4.71 1.65 -8.64
N ALA A 108 -4.71 1.36 -9.94
CA ALA A 108 -5.24 0.11 -10.48
C ALA A 108 -4.16 -0.97 -10.46
N LYS A 109 -4.51 -2.18 -10.04
CA LYS A 109 -3.59 -3.32 -9.97
C LYS A 109 -4.24 -4.55 -10.60
N GLN A 110 -3.46 -5.35 -11.33
CA GLN A 110 -3.98 -6.59 -11.92
C GLN A 110 -4.31 -7.62 -10.82
N LYS A 111 -5.57 -8.09 -10.78
CA LYS A 111 -6.10 -8.97 -9.73
C LYS A 111 -5.33 -10.28 -9.52
N PHE A 112 -4.88 -10.86 -10.63
CA PHE A 112 -4.21 -12.16 -10.66
C PHE A 112 -2.70 -12.03 -10.90
N GLY A 113 -2.18 -10.80 -10.87
CA GLY A 113 -0.77 -10.53 -11.11
C GLY A 113 0.09 -10.80 -9.87
N PRO A 114 1.36 -11.24 -10.08
CA PRO A 114 2.33 -11.30 -9.01
C PRO A 114 2.72 -9.88 -8.55
N TYR A 115 3.43 -9.80 -7.43
CA TYR A 115 4.11 -8.58 -7.00
C TYR A 115 5.42 -8.45 -7.77
N VAL A 116 5.52 -7.44 -8.63
CA VAL A 116 6.71 -7.19 -9.46
C VAL A 116 7.38 -5.89 -8.98
N THR A 117 8.64 -5.99 -8.58
CA THR A 117 9.41 -4.84 -8.08
C THR A 117 9.93 -3.96 -9.21
N GLU A 118 10.17 -4.55 -10.39
CA GLU A 118 10.64 -3.85 -11.59
C GLU A 118 9.51 -2.98 -12.16
N ARG A 119 9.77 -1.68 -12.31
CA ARG A 119 8.75 -0.70 -12.68
C ARG A 119 8.19 -0.96 -14.07
N GLU A 120 9.06 -1.26 -15.02
CA GLU A 120 8.75 -1.59 -16.42
C GLU A 120 7.84 -2.81 -16.59
N HIS A 121 7.91 -3.76 -15.66
CA HIS A 121 7.09 -4.97 -15.67
C HIS A 121 5.95 -4.94 -14.64
N SER A 122 5.81 -3.82 -13.93
CA SER A 122 4.76 -3.68 -12.92
C SER A 122 3.39 -3.62 -13.58
N THR A 123 2.44 -4.35 -12.99
CA THR A 123 1.04 -4.37 -13.43
C THR A 123 0.19 -3.35 -12.65
N TRP A 124 0.85 -2.28 -12.19
CA TRP A 124 0.28 -1.24 -11.36
C TRP A 124 0.21 0.06 -12.15
N PHE A 125 -1.00 0.60 -12.29
CA PHE A 125 -1.26 1.81 -13.04
C PHE A 125 -1.71 2.91 -12.09
N LYS A 126 -0.92 3.97 -11.97
CA LYS A 126 -1.30 5.16 -11.22
C LYS A 126 -2.03 6.13 -12.15
N ILE A 127 -3.28 6.41 -11.82
CA ILE A 127 -4.18 7.25 -12.62
C ILE A 127 -4.48 8.49 -11.78
N PHE A 128 -4.07 9.65 -12.28
CA PHE A 128 -4.19 10.92 -11.60
C PHE A 128 -5.29 11.77 -12.19
N GLU A 129 -5.91 12.60 -11.35
CA GLU A 129 -6.73 13.69 -11.84
C GLU A 129 -5.84 14.73 -12.57
N SER A 130 -6.22 15.08 -13.79
CA SER A 130 -5.45 15.94 -14.69
C SER A 130 -5.29 17.39 -14.22
N GLY A 131 -6.05 17.83 -13.22
CA GLY A 131 -5.96 19.18 -12.64
C GLY A 131 -4.91 19.35 -11.53
N ILE A 132 -4.51 18.27 -10.85
CA ILE A 132 -3.62 18.32 -9.68
C ILE A 132 -2.13 18.44 -10.07
N PHE A 133 -1.76 18.10 -11.31
CA PHE A 133 -0.38 18.21 -11.78
C PHE A 133 0.03 19.62 -12.24
N THR A 134 -0.93 20.54 -12.38
CA THR A 134 -0.68 21.86 -13.00
C THR A 134 0.05 22.85 -12.10
N GLU A 135 0.19 22.58 -10.78
CA GLU A 135 0.77 23.56 -9.85
C GLU A 135 2.11 23.14 -9.21
N GLY A 136 2.83 22.13 -9.72
CA GLY A 136 4.11 21.83 -9.06
C GLY A 136 5.10 20.82 -9.62
N ARG A 137 5.00 20.31 -10.87
CA ARG A 137 6.10 19.50 -11.44
C ARG A 137 6.06 19.41 -12.96
N GLN A 138 6.67 20.40 -13.58
CA GLN A 138 7.13 20.33 -14.97
C GLN A 138 8.26 19.28 -15.07
N ARG A 139 7.92 18.01 -15.33
CA ARG A 139 8.86 17.02 -15.90
C ARG A 139 8.12 16.10 -16.87
N ARG A 140 8.26 16.45 -18.16
CA ARG A 140 8.20 15.58 -19.35
C ARG A 140 7.20 14.41 -19.29
N ILE A 141 5.97 14.67 -19.73
CA ILE A 141 5.13 13.61 -20.31
C ILE A 141 5.54 13.51 -21.78
N VAL A 142 6.27 12.45 -22.13
CA VAL A 142 6.32 11.96 -23.50
C VAL A 142 5.01 11.20 -23.68
N ARG A 143 4.13 11.71 -24.55
CA ARG A 143 2.95 10.98 -25.02
C ARG A 143 3.43 9.78 -25.83
N ALA A 144 2.85 8.62 -25.55
CA ALA A 144 2.72 7.51 -26.49
C ALA A 144 1.23 7.15 -26.50
#